data_AF-A0A2Z4WF27-F1
#
_entry.id   AF-A0A2Z4WF27-F1
#
_cell.length_a   1.000
_cell.length_b   1.000
_cell.length_c   1.000
_cell.angle_alpha   90.00
_cell.angle_beta   90.00
_cell.angle_gamma   90.00
#
_symmetry.space_group_name_H-M   'P 1'
#
loop_
_entity.id
_entity.type
_entity.pdbx_description
1 polymer ?
#
loop_
_entity_poly.entity_id
_entity_poly.type
_entity_poly.pdbx_seq_one_letter_code
_entity_poly.pdbx_strand_id
1 'polypeptide(L)' 'MFILIEKENYHVDFYEGKTYQYQGDIYPCVCSNQFKAKKYKSFKIAQNACKWLNKKTGRNFQVSIYDIFKL' A
#
# COMPACT_ATOMS: atom_id res chain seq x y z
N MET A 1 -13.03 -2.36 4.06
CA MET A 1 -12.24 -1.27 3.41
C MET A 1 -10.95 -1.89 2.85
N PHE A 2 -10.34 -1.33 1.80
CA PHE A 2 -9.21 -1.97 1.13
C PHE A 2 -7.92 -1.18 1.34
N ILE A 3 -6.81 -1.86 1.62
CA ILE A 3 -5.49 -1.22 1.79
C ILE A 3 -4.44 -1.97 0.99
N LEU A 4 -3.35 -1.27 0.66
CA LEU A 4 -2.19 -1.87 0.01
C LEU A 4 -1.18 -2.28 1.08
N ILE A 5 -0.65 -3.49 0.95
CA ILE A 5 0.36 -4.06 1.83
C ILE A 5 1.59 -4.47 1.04
N GLU A 6 2.77 -4.24 1.60
CA GLU A 6 4.04 -4.78 1.16
C GLU A 6 4.45 -5.88 2.13
N LYS A 7 4.88 -7.04 1.60
CA LYS A 7 5.37 -8.17 2.39
C LYS A 7 6.85 -8.37 2.09
N GLU A 8 7.71 -7.97 3.01
CA GLU A 8 9.15 -8.25 2.93
C GLU A 8 9.55 -9.22 4.05
N ASN A 9 9.94 -10.44 3.66
CA ASN A 9 10.50 -11.55 4.45
C ASN A 9 9.79 -11.95 5.74
N TYR A 10 9.47 -11.04 6.67
CA TYR A 10 8.65 -11.28 7.87
C TYR A 10 7.89 -10.02 8.35
N HIS A 11 8.02 -8.89 7.65
CA HIS A 11 7.38 -7.63 7.99
C HIS A 11 6.24 -7.31 7.02
N VAL A 12 5.11 -6.88 7.58
CA VAL A 12 3.96 -6.37 6.84
C VAL A 12 3.95 -4.87 6.99
N ASP A 13 4.16 -4.19 5.88
CA ASP A 13 4.16 -2.75 5.79
C ASP A 13 2.94 -2.27 5.01
N PHE A 14 2.34 -1.17 5.44
CA PHE A 14 1.14 -0.59 4.85
C PHE A 14 1.49 0.64 4.03
N TYR A 15 0.92 0.77 2.84
CA TYR A 15 1.13 1.97 2.03
C TYR A 15 0.48 3.20 2.66
N GLU A 16 1.25 4.27 2.90
CA GLU A 16 0.76 5.52 3.49
C GLU A 16 0.02 6.44 2.50
N GLY A 17 -0.04 6.08 1.22
CA GLY A 17 -0.68 6.94 0.21
C GLY A 17 0.21 8.03 -0.35
N LYS A 18 1.51 7.99 -0.05
CA LYS A 18 2.52 8.95 -0.49
C LYS A 18 3.70 8.23 -1.13
N THR A 19 4.38 8.91 -2.04
CA THR A 19 5.65 8.48 -2.64
C THR A 19 6.64 9.62 -2.52
N TYR A 20 7.93 9.32 -2.38
CA TYR A 20 9.01 10.28 -2.45
C TYR A 20 9.97 9.92 -3.59
N GLN A 21 10.78 10.89 -4.02
CA GLN A 21 11.78 10.70 -5.06
C GLN A 21 13.18 10.87 -4.46
N TYR A 22 14.08 9.94 -4.76
CA TYR A 22 15.47 9.98 -4.31
C TYR A 22 16.38 9.47 -5.43
N GLN A 23 17.40 10.25 -5.79
CA GLN A 23 18.35 9.92 -6.87
C GLN A 23 17.70 9.57 -8.22
N GLY A 24 16.56 10.19 -8.54
CA GLY A 24 15.82 9.94 -9.78
C GLY A 24 14.75 8.84 -9.65
N ASP A 25 14.90 7.94 -8.66
CA ASP A 25 13.98 6.83 -8.40
C ASP A 25 12.82 7.21 -7.47
N ILE A 26 11.71 6.48 -7.60
CA ILE A 26 10.48 6.72 -6.84
C ILE A 26 10.27 5.60 -5.83
N TYR A 27 10.10 6.00 -4.57
CA TYR A 27 9.92 5.09 -3.46
C TYR A 27 8.55 5.31 -2.79
N PRO A 28 7.87 4.23 -2.39
CA PRO A 28 6.65 4.34 -1.60
C PRO A 28 6.98 4.73 -0.15
N CYS A 29 6.10 5.52 0.47
CA CYS A 29 6.09 5.66 1.93
C CYS A 29 5.24 4.52 2.50
N VAL A 30 5.84 3.77 3.44
CA VAL A 30 5.17 2.68 4.13
C VAL A 30 5.18 2.90 5.65
N CYS A 31 4.24 2.27 6.34
CA CYS A 31 4.16 2.29 7.79
C CYS A 31 3.77 0.93 8.35
N SER A 32 4.15 0.67 9.59
CA SER A 32 3.78 -0.55 10.31
C SER A 32 2.38 -0.50 10.94
N ASN A 33 1.65 0.62 10.79
CA ASN A 33 0.35 0.83 11.43
C ASN A 33 -0.78 1.00 10.39
N GLN A 34 -1.71 0.04 10.37
CA GLN A 34 -2.90 0.05 9.52
C GLN A 34 -3.78 1.31 9.64
N PHE A 35 -3.79 2.00 10.79
CA PHE A 35 -4.56 3.22 10.99
C PHE A 35 -3.98 4.41 10.22
N LYS A 36 -2.69 4.38 9.91
CA LYS A 36 -1.99 5.38 9.08
C LYS A 36 -2.02 5.06 7.59
N ALA A 37 -2.45 3.85 7.22
CA ALA A 37 -2.48 3.38 5.85
C ALA A 37 -3.50 4.14 4.99
N LYS A 38 -3.22 4.22 3.68
CA LYS A 38 -4.18 4.70 2.68
C LYS A 38 -5.28 3.68 2.50
N LYS A 39 -6.52 4.15 2.69
CA LYS A 39 -7.72 3.33 2.55
C LYS A 39 -8.48 3.66 1.27
N TYR A 40 -8.90 2.61 0.56
CA TYR A 40 -9.59 2.70 -0.72
C TYR A 40 -11.06 2.30 -0.55
N LYS A 41 -11.94 3.00 -1.29
CA LYS A 41 -13.39 2.83 -1.23
C LYS A 41 -13.87 1.51 -1.84
N SER A 42 -13.14 0.96 -2.82
CA SER A 42 -13.49 -0.30 -3.47
C SER A 42 -12.25 -1.12 -3.84
N PHE A 43 -12.44 -2.43 -3.99
CA PHE A 43 -11.39 -3.35 -4.38
C PHE A 43 -10.78 -2.98 -5.74
N LYS A 44 -11.62 -2.64 -6.73
CA LYS A 44 -11.19 -2.25 -8.07
C LYS A 44 -10.27 -1.02 -8.06
N ILE A 45 -10.58 -0.01 -7.23
CA ILE A 45 -9.72 1.18 -7.09
C ILE A 45 -8.39 0.78 -6.44
N ALA A 46 -8.43 -0.04 -5.39
CA ALA A 46 -7.21 -0.53 -4.73
C ALA A 46 -6.31 -1.33 -5.68
N GLN A 47 -6.90 -2.21 -6.51
CA GLN A 47 -6.15 -2.97 -7.51
C GLN A 47 -5.49 -2.08 -8.55
N ASN A 48 -6.20 -1.07 -9.06
CA ASN A 48 -5.63 -0.12 -10.02
C ASN A 48 -4.49 0.69 -9.41
N ALA A 49 -4.66 1.16 -8.16
CA ALA A 49 -3.62 1.87 -7.43
C ALA A 49 -2.40 0.98 -7.18
N CYS A 50 -2.62 -0.29 -6.83
CA CYS A 50 -1.58 -1.28 -6.60
C CYS A 50 -0.76 -1.53 -7.88
N LYS A 51 -1.41 -1.79 -9.02
CA LYS A 51 -0.75 -1.96 -10.31
C LYS A 51 0.09 -0.74 -10.71
N TRP A 52 -0.47 0.46 -10.53
CA TRP A 52 0.25 1.70 -10.84
C TRP A 52 1.46 1.88 -9.93
N LEU A 53 1.30 1.62 -8.62
CA LEU A 53 2.39 1.77 -7.65
C LEU A 53 3.52 0.80 -7.94
N ASN A 54 3.21 -0.49 -8.15
CA ASN A 54 4.21 -1.52 -8.49
C ASN A 54 4.96 -1.18 -9.78
N LYS A 55 4.25 -0.69 -10.82
CA LYS A 55 4.89 -0.24 -12.07
C LYS A 55 5.81 0.96 -11.84
N LYS A 56 5.43 1.87 -10.94
CA LYS A 56 6.15 3.12 -10.68
C LYS A 56 7.39 2.93 -9.80
N THR A 57 7.34 2.01 -8.84
CA THR A 57 8.37 1.86 -7.81
C THR A 57 9.17 0.56 -7.92
N GLY A 58 8.76 -0.37 -8.79
CA GLY A 58 9.36 -1.71 -8.89
C GLY A 58 9.09 -2.61 -7.68
N ARG A 59 8.26 -2.18 -6.72
CA ARG A 59 7.88 -2.94 -5.53
C ARG A 59 6.73 -3.93 -5.82
N ASN A 60 6.43 -4.77 -4.84
CA ASN A 60 5.40 -5.81 -4.94
C ASN A 60 4.30 -5.66 -3.89
N PHE A 61 3.51 -4.59 -4.01
CA PHE A 61 2.32 -4.40 -3.18
C PHE A 61 1.22 -5.39 -3.54
N GLN A 62 0.41 -5.72 -2.54
CA GLN A 62 -0.81 -6.54 -2.64
C GLN A 62 -2.00 -5.80 -2.03
N VAL A 63 -3.21 -6.11 -2.49
CA VAL A 63 -4.43 -5.54 -1.91
C VAL A 63 -4.93 -6.47 -0.81
N SER A 64 -5.11 -5.94 0.40
CA SER A 64 -5.74 -6.65 1.52
C SER A 64 -7.11 -6.06 1.83
N ILE A 65 -8.04 -6.93 2.20
CA ILE A 65 -9.32 -6.55 2.79
C ILE A 65 -9.09 -6.32 4.28
N TYR A 66 -9.48 -5.14 4.75
CA TYR A 66 -9.51 -4.80 6.17
C TYR A 66 -10.94 -4.53 6.57
N ASP A 67 -11.53 -5.47 7.30
CA ASP A 67 -12.83 -5.27 7.93
C ASP A 67 -12.67 -4.41 9.16
N ILE A 68 -13.48 -3.35 9.21
CA ILE A 68 -13.54 -2.40 10.32
C ILE A 68 -14.32 -3.02 11.51
N PHE A 69 -14.96 -4.19 11.31
CA PHE A 69 -15.90 -4.80 12.24
C PHE A 69 -15.28 -5.86 13.17
N LYS A 70 -14.09 -5.60 13.72
CA LYS A 70 -13.63 -6.24 14.96
C LYS A 70 -13.10 -5.18 15.91
N LEU A 71 -14.04 -4.38 16.43
CA LEU A 71 -13.93 -3.71 17.72
C LEU A 71 -15.14 -4.16 18.54
#